data_AF-A0A4Q6BKE2-F1
#
_entry.id   AF-A0A4Q6BKE2-F1
#
_cell.length_a   1.000
_cell.length_b   1.000
_cell.length_c   1.000
_cell.angle_alpha   90.00
_cell.angle_beta   90.00
_cell.angle_gamma   90.00
#
_symmetry.space_group_name_H-M   'P 1'
#
loop_
_entity.id
_entity.type
_entity.pdbx_description
1 polymer ?
#
loop_
_entity_poly.entity_id
_entity_poly.type
_entity_poly.pdbx_seq_one_letter_code
_entity_poly.pdbx_strand_id
1 'polypeptide(L)' 'MEVNYLILAFTGLYLIATFLYYTYTQKKGTEFRYKPLTLLVVGVLFCLALYGTIVGKPYNEILPFIR' A
#
# COMPACT_ATOMS: atom_id res chain seq x y z
N MET A 1 -13.61 -10.14 -8.42
CA MET A 1 -12.26 -10.67 -8.11
C MET A 1 -11.19 -10.02 -8.97
N GLU A 2 -11.33 -9.96 -10.31
CA GLU A 2 -10.33 -9.27 -11.17
C GLU A 2 -10.04 -7.82 -10.79
N VAL A 3 -11.08 -7.03 -10.47
CA VAL A 3 -10.91 -5.63 -10.03
C VAL A 3 -10.06 -5.52 -8.75
N ASN A 4 -10.18 -6.49 -7.83
CA ASN A 4 -9.38 -6.49 -6.59
C ASN A 4 -7.90 -6.72 -6.88
N TYR A 5 -7.57 -7.63 -7.79
CA TYR A 5 -6.19 -7.88 -8.22
C TYR A 5 -5.58 -6.66 -8.92
N LEU A 6 -6.37 -5.99 -9.76
CA LEU A 6 -5.94 -4.78 -10.46
C LEU A 6 -5.65 -3.64 -9.47
N ILE A 7 -6.54 -3.42 -8.51
CA ILE A 7 -6.34 -2.44 -7.42
C ILE A 7 -5.11 -2.79 -6.59
N LEU A 8 -4.89 -4.08 -6.27
CA LEU A 8 -3.71 -4.54 -5.56
C LEU A 8 -2.44 -4.22 -6.35
N ALA A 9 -2.40 -4.54 -7.65
CA ALA A 9 -1.26 -4.27 -8.51
C ALA A 9 -0.95 -2.76 -8.60
N PHE A 10 -1.97 -1.92 -8.78
CA PHE A 10 -1.81 -0.46 -8.82
C PHE A 10 -1.32 0.12 -7.49
N THR A 11 -1.86 -0.38 -6.37
CA THR A 11 -1.45 0.06 -5.03
C THR A 11 0.00 -0.33 -4.74
N GLY A 12 0.40 -1.55 -5.16
CA GLY A 12 1.79 -1.99 -5.07
C GLY A 12 2.74 -1.13 -5.90
N LEU A 13 2.37 -0.84 -7.15
CA LEU A 13 3.14 0.07 -8.01
C LEU A 13 3.26 1.47 -7.40
N TYR A 14 2.17 2.00 -6.83
CA TYR A 14 2.18 3.29 -6.14
C TYR A 14 3.15 3.32 -4.96
N LEU A 15 3.14 2.28 -4.11
CA LEU A 15 4.05 2.20 -2.96
C LEU A 15 5.52 2.09 -3.40
N ILE A 16 5.82 1.27 -4.41
CA ILE A 16 7.17 1.12 -4.96
C ILE A 16 7.65 2.45 -5.57
N ALA A 17 6.83 3.08 -6.40
CA ALA A 17 7.17 4.37 -7.02
C ALA A 17 7.40 5.45 -5.95
N THR A 18 6.60 5.44 -4.88
CA THR A 18 6.75 6.40 -3.79
C THR A 18 8.03 6.15 -2.99
N PHE A 19 8.41 4.89 -2.77
CA PHE A 19 9.68 4.54 -2.14
C PHE A 19 10.88 4.96 -2.99
N LEU A 20 10.83 4.70 -4.31
CA LEU A 20 11.86 5.16 -5.24
C LEU A 20 11.96 6.70 -5.24
N TYR A 21 10.82 7.40 -5.23
CA TYR A 21 10.80 8.85 -5.13
C TYR A 21 11.38 9.35 -3.81
N TYR A 22 11.07 8.71 -2.69
CA TYR A 22 11.67 9.03 -1.39
C TYR A 22 13.20 8.93 -1.44
N THR A 23 13.74 7.81 -1.94
CA THR A 23 15.20 7.64 -2.06
C THR A 23 15.83 8.65 -3.02
N TYR A 24 15.14 9.03 -4.10
CA TYR A 24 15.57 10.08 -5.01
C TYR A 24 15.59 11.46 -4.32
N THR A 25 14.54 11.80 -3.57
CA THR A 25 14.46 13.08 -2.86
C THR A 25 15.52 13.22 -1.78
N GLN A 26 15.79 12.14 -1.04
CA GLN A 26 16.89 12.06 -0.09
C GLN A 26 18.25 12.32 -0.75
N LYS A 27 18.52 11.68 -1.89
CA LYS A 27 19.77 11.86 -2.65
C LYS A 27 19.96 13.28 -3.19
N LYS A 28 18.86 13.96 -3.55
CA LYS A 28 18.89 15.32 -4.11
C LYS A 28 18.72 16.44 -3.08
N GLY A 29 18.54 16.11 -1.80
CA GLY A 29 18.28 17.11 -0.75
C GLY A 29 16.96 17.87 -0.95
N THR A 30 16.01 17.31 -1.70
CA THR A 30 14.70 17.92 -1.96
C THR A 30 13.68 17.44 -0.94
N GLU A 31 12.75 18.29 -0.53
CA GLU A 31 11.71 17.94 0.43
C GLU A 31 10.76 16.86 -0.11
N PHE A 32 10.58 15.79 0.68
CA PHE A 32 9.61 14.75 0.37
C PHE A 32 8.21 15.23 0.76
N ARG A 33 7.36 15.51 -0.24
CA ARG A 33 6.07 16.20 -0.07
C ARG A 33 4.97 15.35 0.58
N TYR A 34 5.14 14.05 0.70
CA TYR A 34 4.10 13.16 1.24
C TYR A 34 4.24 13.00 2.76
N LYS A 35 3.11 13.01 3.47
CA LYS A 35 3.08 12.74 4.92
C LYS A 35 3.48 11.29 5.17
N PRO A 36 4.58 11.03 5.90
CA PRO A 36 5.11 9.67 6.08
C PRO A 36 4.12 8.75 6.81
N LEU A 37 3.29 9.31 7.70
CA LEU A 37 2.27 8.55 8.44
C LEU A 37 1.19 7.99 7.51
N THR A 38 0.74 8.78 6.53
CA THR A 38 -0.27 8.35 5.55
C THR A 38 0.26 7.21 4.68
N LEU A 39 1.52 7.31 4.25
CA LEU A 39 2.21 6.25 3.49
C LEU A 39 2.32 4.95 4.28
N LEU A 40 2.60 5.04 5.58
CA LEU A 40 2.68 3.87 6.45
C LEU A 40 1.31 3.19 6.57
N VAL A 41 0.24 3.96 6.79
CA VAL A 41 -1.13 3.43 6.84
C VAL A 41 -1.51 2.73 5.53
N VAL A 42 -1.25 3.35 4.38
CA VAL A 42 -1.52 2.75 3.06
C VAL A 42 -0.72 1.46 2.87
N GLY A 43 0.56 1.45 3.27
CA GLY A 43 1.41 0.27 3.22
C GLY A 43 0.90 -0.89 4.08
N VAL A 44 0.46 -0.61 5.31
CA VAL A 44 -0.11 -1.63 6.20
C VAL A 44 -1.41 -2.21 5.66
N LEU A 45 -2.32 -1.36 5.18
CA LEU A 45 -3.58 -1.80 4.55
C LEU A 45 -3.33 -2.64 3.30
N PHE A 46 -2.31 -2.26 2.50
CA PHE A 46 -1.88 -3.03 1.35
C PHE A 46 -1.35 -4.42 1.72
N CYS A 47 -0.50 -4.52 2.76
CA CYS A 47 -0.02 -5.82 3.25
C CYS A 47 -1.16 -6.72 3.74
N LEU A 48 -2.15 -6.15 4.44
CA LEU A 48 -3.34 -6.90 4.89
C LEU A 48 -4.19 -7.36 3.70
N ALA A 49 -4.29 -6.55 2.64
CA ALA A 49 -4.96 -6.91 1.39
C ALA A 49 -4.26 -8.04 0.64
N LEU A 50 -2.94 -7.96 0.56
CA LEU A 50 -2.10 -9.03 0.02
C LEU A 50 -2.29 -10.33 0.79
N TYR A 51 -2.22 -10.26 2.12
CA TYR A 51 -2.39 -11.42 2.98
C TYR A 51 -3.76 -12.09 2.76
N GLY A 52 -4.85 -11.32 2.76
CA GLY A 52 -6.18 -11.89 2.51
C GLY A 52 -6.34 -12.51 1.14
N THR A 53 -5.75 -11.88 0.13
CA THR A 53 -5.74 -12.40 -1.24
C THR A 53 -4.98 -13.73 -1.33
N ILE A 54 -3.83 -13.86 -0.66
CA ILE A 54 -3.00 -15.08 -0.67
C ILE A 54 -3.68 -16.22 0.12
N VAL A 55 -4.26 -15.92 1.27
CA VAL A 55 -4.89 -16.92 2.15
C VAL A 55 -6.30 -17.29 1.67
N GLY A 56 -6.85 -16.58 0.68
CA GLY A 56 -8.19 -16.79 0.16
C GLY A 56 -9.30 -16.39 1.14
N LYS A 57 -8.97 -15.59 2.17
CA LYS A 57 -9.95 -15.06 3.13
C LYS A 57 -10.44 -13.68 2.69
N PRO A 58 -11.75 -13.43 2.73
CA PRO A 58 -12.29 -12.12 2.43
C PRO A 58 -11.81 -11.08 3.46
N TYR A 59 -11.67 -9.83 3.01
CA TYR A 59 -11.09 -8.73 3.81
C TYR A 59 -11.86 -8.49 5.13
N ASN A 60 -13.17 -8.75 5.13
CA ASN A 60 -14.04 -8.61 6.31
C ASN A 60 -13.75 -9.64 7.41
N GLU A 61 -13.14 -10.79 7.10
CA GLU A 61 -12.73 -11.79 8.08
C GLU A 61 -11.38 -11.44 8.72
N ILE A 62 -10.55 -10.69 8.02
CA ILE A 62 -9.19 -10.33 8.45
C ILE A 62 -9.22 -9.06 9.30
N LEU A 63 -10.12 -8.13 8.97
CA LEU A 63 -10.36 -6.90 9.73
C LEU A 63 -11.87 -6.74 10.04
N PRO A 64 -12.42 -7.52 10.97
CA PRO A 64 -13.87 -7.54 11.25
C PRO A 64 -14.41 -6.23 11.83
N PHE A 65 -13.53 -5.31 12.24
CA PHE A 65 -13.86 -4.01 12.81
C PHE A 65 -14.16 -2.94 11.76
N ILE A 66 -13.86 -3.19 10.49
CA ILE A 66 -14.15 -2.30 9.37
C ILE A 66 -15.38 -2.87 8.66
N ARG A 67 -16.57 -2.34 8.97
CA ARG A 67 -17.84 -2.67 8.31
C ARG A 67 -18.16 -1.68 7.20
#